data_AF-A0A0R0JU12-F1
#
_entry.id   AF-A0A0R0JU12-F1
#
_cell.length_a   1.000
_cell.length_b   1.000
_cell.length_c   1.000
_cell.angle_alpha   90.00
_cell.angle_beta   90.00
_cell.angle_gamma   90.00
#
_symmetry.space_group_name_H-M   'P 1'
#
loop_
_entity.id
_entity.type
_entity.pdbx_description
1 polymer ?
#
loop_
_entity_poly.entity_id
_entity_poly.type
_entity_poly.pdbx_seq_one_letter_code
_entity_poly.pdbx_strand_id
1 'polypeptide(L)'
;MACLQDSNGHFISSLSSCFTGILSPLEAEARAHNVALHWLSSRDQRHVIIETDCKQILDIMKARNFQNNEVGDILSCVHKISNLHNYRI
;
A
#
# COMPACT_ATOMS: atom_id res chain seq x y z
N MET A 1 6.05 -4.61 5.27
CA MET A 1 5.21 -5.45 6.16
C MET A 1 3.83 -4.84 6.20
N ALA A 2 2.77 -5.63 6.35
CA ALA A 2 1.42 -5.14 6.56
C ALA A 2 0.73 -5.92 7.67
N CYS A 3 -0.15 -5.27 8.42
CA CYS A 3 -1.04 -5.92 9.38
C CYS A 3 -2.49 -5.64 9.00
N LEU A 4 -3.35 -6.64 9.19
CA LEU A 4 -4.79 -6.52 9.01
C LEU A 4 -5.44 -6.66 10.38
N GLN A 5 -6.30 -5.69 10.70
CA GLN A 5 -7.07 -5.65 11.93
C GLN A 5 -8.57 -5.61 11.60
N ASP A 6 -9.40 -6.12 12.51
CA ASP A 6 -10.85 -5.93 12.44
C ASP A 6 -11.24 -4.48 12.83
N SER A 7 -12.53 -4.16 12.75
CA SER A 7 -13.04 -2.83 13.12
C SER A 7 -12.89 -2.48 14.61
N ASN A 8 -12.59 -3.45 15.47
CA ASN A 8 -12.34 -3.26 16.89
C ASN A 8 -10.84 -3.16 17.21
N GLY A 9 -9.97 -3.19 16.19
CA GLY A 9 -8.52 -3.19 16.35
C GLY A 9 -7.93 -4.56 16.71
N HIS A 10 -8.70 -5.65 16.62
CA HIS A 10 -8.15 -6.98 16.84
C HIS A 10 -7.33 -7.42 15.63
N PHE A 11 -6.14 -7.93 15.91
CA PHE A 11 -5.30 -8.53 14.90
C PHE A 11 -5.98 -9.73 14.23
N ILE A 12 -6.07 -9.69 12.89
CA ILE A 12 -6.55 -10.81 12.08
C ILE A 12 -5.36 -11.58 11.51
N SER A 13 -4.40 -10.88 10.90
CA SER A 13 -3.26 -11.49 10.21
C SER A 13 -2.22 -10.45 9.79
N SER A 14 -1.02 -10.91 9.45
CA SER A 14 0.06 -10.06 8.92
C SER A 14 0.70 -10.66 7.68
N LEU A 15 1.38 -9.80 6.94
CA LEU A 15 2.18 -10.14 5.79
C LEU A 15 3.57 -9.52 5.94
N SER A 16 4.60 -10.33 5.79
CA SER A 16 5.99 -9.88 5.64
C SER A 16 6.64 -10.58 4.46
N SER A 17 7.55 -9.88 3.78
CA SER A 17 8.36 -10.43 2.70
C SER A 17 9.71 -9.71 2.68
N CYS A 18 10.74 -10.41 2.27
CA CYS A 18 12.04 -9.81 1.97
C CYS A 18 12.08 -9.38 0.50
N PHE A 19 12.81 -8.31 0.22
CA PHE A 19 13.15 -7.91 -1.14
C PHE A 19 14.66 -8.09 -1.35
N THR A 20 15.03 -8.64 -2.50
CA THR A 20 16.44 -8.78 -2.88
C THR A 20 16.85 -7.60 -3.75
N GLY A 21 17.78 -6.79 -3.26
CA GLY A 21 18.30 -5.62 -3.96
C GLY A 21 18.53 -4.44 -3.02
N ILE A 22 18.97 -3.31 -3.59
CA ILE A 22 19.14 -2.04 -2.87
C ILE A 22 18.02 -1.11 -3.33
N LEU A 23 17.10 -0.80 -2.44
CA LEU A 23 15.98 0.11 -2.69
C LEU A 23 16.22 1.43 -1.96
N SER A 24 15.72 2.52 -2.53
CA SER A 24 15.53 3.73 -1.74
C SER A 24 14.44 3.49 -0.68
N PRO A 25 14.47 4.20 0.47
CA PRO A 25 13.42 4.07 1.48
C PRO A 25 12.01 4.31 0.91
N LEU A 26 11.85 5.31 0.04
CA LEU A 26 10.57 5.62 -0.58
C LEU A 26 10.08 4.50 -1.51
N GLU A 27 10.99 3.91 -2.28
CA GLU A 27 10.64 2.78 -3.15
C GLU A 27 10.29 1.53 -2.34
N ALA A 28 10.99 1.28 -1.23
CA ALA A 28 10.66 0.20 -0.32
C ALA A 28 9.24 0.37 0.25
N GLU A 29 8.86 1.58 0.65
CA GLU A 29 7.50 1.90 1.12
C GLU A 29 6.45 1.73 0.01
N ALA A 30 6.72 2.24 -1.18
CA ALA A 30 5.80 2.09 -2.32
C ALA A 30 5.59 0.61 -2.67
N ARG A 31 6.66 -0.20 -2.68
CA ARG A 31 6.59 -1.65 -2.90
C ARG A 31 5.84 -2.35 -1.78
N ALA A 32 6.11 -2.01 -0.53
CA ALA A 32 5.40 -2.58 0.62
C ALA A 32 3.89 -2.31 0.54
N HIS A 33 3.51 -1.09 0.16
CA HIS A 33 2.12 -0.70 -0.05
C HIS A 33 1.48 -1.50 -1.19
N ASN A 34 2.16 -1.66 -2.32
CA ASN A 34 1.68 -2.45 -3.45
C ASN A 34 1.48 -3.93 -3.08
N VAL A 35 2.43 -4.53 -2.36
CA VAL A 35 2.34 -5.90 -1.87
C VAL A 35 1.16 -6.07 -0.90
N ALA A 36 0.97 -5.11 0.02
CA ALA A 36 -0.16 -5.12 0.95
C ALA A 36 -1.51 -5.07 0.21
N LEU A 37 -1.63 -4.22 -0.80
CA LEU A 37 -2.84 -4.09 -1.60
C LEU A 37 -3.18 -5.35 -2.40
N HIS A 38 -2.19 -5.95 -3.04
CA HIS A 38 -2.38 -7.22 -3.74
C HIS A 38 -2.79 -8.34 -2.77
N TRP A 39 -2.23 -8.36 -1.56
CA TRP A 39 -2.60 -9.31 -0.53
C TRP A 39 -4.02 -9.10 0.02
N LEU A 40 -4.48 -7.85 0.17
CA LEU A 40 -5.86 -7.57 0.55
C LEU A 40 -6.83 -7.97 -0.57
N SER A 41 -6.48 -7.65 -1.82
CA SER A 41 -7.27 -7.97 -3.00
C SER A 41 -7.44 -9.49 -3.17
N SER A 42 -6.38 -10.27 -2.93
CA SER A 42 -6.43 -11.74 -3.03
C SER A 42 -7.28 -12.41 -1.94
N ARG A 43 -7.66 -11.67 -0.90
CA ARG A 43 -8.51 -12.13 0.21
C ARG A 43 -9.94 -11.57 0.12
N ASP A 44 -10.29 -10.99 -1.03
CA ASP A 44 -11.57 -10.30 -1.30
C ASP A 44 -11.95 -9.30 -0.20
N GLN A 45 -10.94 -8.69 0.45
CA GLN A 45 -11.17 -7.65 1.43
C GLN A 45 -11.55 -6.38 0.69
N ARG A 46 -12.66 -5.77 1.09
CA ARG A 46 -13.18 -4.51 0.53
C ARG A 46 -13.42 -3.53 1.67
N HIS A 47 -13.44 -2.24 1.35
CA HIS A 47 -13.69 -1.18 2.34
C HIS A 47 -12.66 -1.15 3.48
N VAL A 48 -11.39 -1.40 3.13
CA VAL A 48 -10.27 -1.35 4.07
C VAL A 48 -9.76 0.08 4.23
N ILE A 49 -9.42 0.46 5.46
CA ILE A 49 -8.65 1.68 5.76
C ILE A 49 -7.18 1.29 5.78
N ILE A 50 -6.36 2.00 5.01
CA ILE A 50 -4.93 1.75 4.90
C ILE A 50 -4.20 2.84 5.67
N GLU A 51 -3.42 2.40 6.65
CA GLU A 51 -2.58 3.26 7.47
C GLU A 51 -1.11 3.03 7.10
N THR A 52 -0.36 4.13 6.99
CA THR A 52 1.10 4.12 6.75
C THR A 52 1.73 5.29 7.47
N ASP A 53 2.92 5.08 8.02
CA ASP A 53 3.75 6.11 8.63
C ASP A 53 4.52 6.95 7.58
N CYS A 54 4.48 6.55 6.31
CA CYS A 54 5.16 7.26 5.24
C CYS A 54 4.34 8.44 4.72
N LYS A 55 4.59 9.62 5.29
CA LYS A 55 3.95 10.89 4.86
C LYS A 55 4.09 11.15 3.36
N GLN A 56 5.24 10.85 2.75
CA GLN A 56 5.46 11.07 1.31
C GLN A 56 4.49 10.26 0.44
N ILE A 57 4.24 8.99 0.80
CA ILE A 57 3.25 8.15 0.11
C ILE A 57 1.86 8.78 0.24
N LEU A 58 1.47 9.21 1.44
CA LEU A 58 0.18 9.87 1.67
C LEU A 58 0.03 11.13 0.82
N ASP A 59 1.06 11.97 0.78
CA ASP A 59 1.06 13.23 0.02
C ASP A 59 0.96 12.95 -1.49
N ILE A 60 1.73 12.01 -2.03
CA ILE A 60 1.68 11.60 -3.45
C ILE A 60 0.29 11.04 -3.80
N MET A 61 -0.25 10.16 -2.96
CA MET A 61 -1.55 9.50 -3.18
C MET A 61 -2.71 10.50 -3.13
N LYS A 62 -2.66 11.47 -2.21
CA LYS A 62 -3.66 12.54 -2.09
C LYS A 62 -3.56 13.53 -3.24
N ALA A 63 -2.36 13.96 -3.60
CA ALA A 63 -2.13 14.89 -4.70
C ALA A 63 -2.35 14.27 -6.09
N ARG A 64 -2.33 12.93 -6.19
CA ARG A 64 -2.32 12.16 -7.44
C ARG A 64 -1.18 12.57 -8.37
N ASN A 65 -0.04 12.96 -7.78
CA ASN A 65 1.13 13.41 -8.51
C ASN A 65 2.19 12.30 -8.56
N PHE A 66 2.01 11.37 -9.48
CA PHE A 66 2.93 10.25 -9.67
C PHE A 66 4.13 10.69 -10.51
N GLN A 67 5.33 10.53 -9.96
CA GLN A 67 6.57 10.90 -10.63
C GLN A 67 6.86 9.96 -11.81
N ASN A 68 7.60 10.41 -12.82
CA ASN A 68 8.03 9.57 -13.95
C ASN A 68 9.25 8.71 -13.56
N ASN A 69 9.08 7.85 -12.56
CA ASN A 69 10.08 6.90 -12.07
C ASN A 69 9.39 5.66 -11.49
N GLU A 70 10.18 4.68 -11.05
CA GLU A 70 9.69 3.40 -10.51
C GLU A 70 8.70 3.60 -9.35
N VAL A 71 8.97 4.57 -8.46
CA VAL A 71 8.07 4.89 -7.34
C VAL A 71 6.71 5.36 -7.86
N GLY A 72 6.69 6.28 -8.82
CA GLY A 72 5.44 6.78 -9.38
C GLY A 72 4.67 5.72 -10.15
N ASP A 73 5.34 4.82 -10.88
CA ASP A 73 4.69 3.69 -11.55
C ASP A 73 4.02 2.74 -10.56
N ILE A 74 4.73 2.41 -9.47
CA ILE A 74 4.19 1.57 -8.40
C ILE A 74 2.99 2.25 -7.75
N LEU A 75 3.11 3.53 -7.40
CA LEU A 75 2.03 4.27 -6.72
C LEU A 75 0.81 4.51 -7.62
N SER A 76 1.03 4.67 -8.93
CA SER A 76 -0.05 4.71 -9.91
C SER A 76 -0.84 3.40 -9.94
N CYS A 77 -0.15 2.25 -9.85
CA CYS A 77 -0.78 0.94 -9.74
C CYS A 77 -1.56 0.81 -8.41
N VAL A 78 -0.92 1.15 -7.29
CA VAL A 78 -1.52 1.19 -5.95
C VAL A 78 -2.82 2.00 -5.97
N HIS A 79 -2.81 3.20 -6.56
CA HIS A 79 -3.99 4.05 -6.66
C HIS A 79 -5.14 3.40 -7.43
N LYS A 80 -4.86 2.71 -8.53
CA LYS A 80 -5.87 1.97 -9.30
C LYS A 80 -6.48 0.84 -8.49
N ILE A 81 -5.66 0.06 -7.78
CA ILE A 81 -6.13 -1.06 -6.95
C ILE A 81 -6.99 -0.54 -5.79
N SER A 82 -6.56 0.54 -5.14
CA SER A 82 -7.33 1.17 -4.06
C SER A 82 -8.70 1.62 -4.51
N ASN A 83 -8.81 2.27 -5.67
CA ASN A 83 -10.10 2.68 -6.22
C ASN A 83 -10.99 1.47 -6.58
N LEU A 84 -10.40 0.40 -7.13
CA LEU A 84 -11.16 -0.79 -7.53
C LEU A 84 -11.82 -1.50 -6.33
N HIS A 85 -11.14 -1.52 -5.17
CA HIS A 85 -11.60 -2.24 -3.98
C HIS A 85 -12.17 -1.33 -2.87
N ASN A 86 -12.37 -0.04 -3.19
CA ASN A 86 -12.84 0.99 -2.26
C ASN A 86 -11.98 1.12 -0.99
N TYR A 87 -10.66 1.05 -1.15
CA TYR A 87 -9.73 1.30 -0.06
C TYR A 87 -9.57 2.80 0.19
N ARG A 88 -9.54 3.18 1.47
CA ARG A 88 -9.31 4.57 1.90
C ARG A 88 -7.92 4.69 2.50
N ILE A 89 -7.21 5.75 2.09
CA ILE A 89 -5.88 6.13 2.53
C ILE A 89 -5.99 7.49 3.23
#